data_AF-A0A512JH18-F1
#
_entry.id   AF-A0A512JH18-F1
#
_cell.length_a   1.000
_cell.length_b   1.000
_cell.length_c   1.000
_cell.angle_alpha   90.00
_cell.angle_beta   90.00
_cell.angle_gamma   90.00
#
_symmetry.space_group_name_H-M   'P 1'
#
loop_
_entity.id
_entity.type
_entity.pdbx_description
1 polymer ?
#
loop_
_entity_poly.entity_id
_entity_poly.type
_entity_poly.pdbx_seq_one_letter_code
_entity_poly.pdbx_strand_id
1 'polypeptide(L)'
;MRWGLAPWGCAMRSILASTFTVAACLALTTAAFAKPVRIAPGNPPITADIPSAWKVSEIDRGIQARTGDDEVYVWFESYMPAQFETLLAEHNAYFKKQGVAITGEAKTQSVEFATYDLKSSDYPATYEKGPTVIRYLSIVPKEEGRRHLLISYWASPAGDKRYDADVNKILESLRASVEAR
;
A
#
# COMPACT_ATOMS: atom_id res chain seq x y z
N MET A 1 -71.39 -8.94 -29.60
CA MET A 1 -71.35 -9.89 -30.73
C MET A 1 -70.75 -9.17 -31.94
N ARG A 2 -70.12 -9.95 -32.80
CA ARG A 2 -69.02 -9.64 -33.76
C ARG A 2 -69.49 -8.87 -35.02
N TRP A 3 -68.51 -8.46 -35.84
CA TRP A 3 -68.57 -7.99 -37.26
C TRP A 3 -68.78 -6.46 -37.45
N GLY A 4 -68.02 -5.71 -38.24
CA GLY A 4 -66.87 -5.98 -39.11
C GLY A 4 -66.57 -4.76 -40.01
N LEU A 5 -65.37 -4.78 -40.62
CA LEU A 5 -64.95 -4.07 -41.85
C LEU A 5 -64.53 -2.58 -41.74
N ALA A 6 -63.23 -2.37 -41.96
CA ALA A 6 -62.61 -1.15 -42.49
C ALA A 6 -63.09 -0.89 -43.95
N PRO A 7 -62.73 0.19 -44.71
CA PRO A 7 -61.30 0.43 -45.00
C PRO A 7 -60.88 1.84 -45.57
N TRP A 8 -59.56 1.98 -45.79
CA TRP A 8 -58.83 2.83 -46.79
C TRP A 8 -58.36 4.24 -46.40
N GLY A 9 -57.04 4.40 -46.52
CA GLY A 9 -56.32 5.67 -46.40
C GLY A 9 -54.81 5.45 -46.36
N CYS A 10 -54.26 5.05 -47.50
CA CYS A 10 -52.83 4.86 -47.72
C CYS A 10 -52.09 6.21 -47.70
N ALA A 11 -51.11 6.42 -46.80
CA ALA A 11 -50.07 7.43 -46.97
C ALA A 11 -48.86 7.16 -46.05
N MET A 12 -47.90 6.43 -46.61
CA MET A 12 -46.46 6.62 -46.50
C MET A 12 -45.99 7.83 -45.66
N ARG A 13 -45.15 7.58 -44.64
CA ARG A 13 -43.89 8.32 -44.39
C ARG A 13 -43.10 7.74 -43.20
N SER A 14 -41.89 7.33 -43.52
CA SER A 14 -40.67 7.54 -42.75
C SER A 14 -40.50 6.81 -41.41
N ILE A 15 -39.71 5.73 -41.53
CA ILE A 15 -38.77 5.18 -40.55
C ILE A 15 -38.14 6.30 -39.72
N LEU A 16 -38.24 6.22 -38.38
CA LEU A 16 -37.17 6.63 -37.48
C LEU A 16 -37.15 5.67 -36.28
N ALA A 17 -36.08 4.90 -36.24
CA ALA A 17 -35.73 3.98 -35.16
C ALA A 17 -35.24 4.77 -33.94
N SER A 18 -35.81 4.51 -32.77
CA SER A 18 -35.31 5.04 -31.50
C SER A 18 -34.28 4.08 -30.91
N THR A 19 -33.00 4.37 -31.15
CA THR A 19 -31.85 3.70 -30.52
C THR A 19 -31.68 4.22 -29.09
N PHE A 20 -31.84 3.33 -28.11
CA PHE A 20 -31.40 3.53 -26.73
C PHE A 20 -29.88 3.70 -26.71
N THR A 21 -29.40 4.90 -26.35
CA THR A 21 -27.96 5.18 -26.18
C THR A 21 -27.55 4.79 -24.76
N VAL A 22 -26.78 3.71 -24.63
CA VAL A 22 -26.09 3.35 -23.39
C VAL A 22 -24.91 4.32 -23.22
N ALA A 23 -25.02 5.23 -22.25
CA ALA A 23 -23.90 6.09 -21.85
C ALA A 23 -22.88 5.25 -21.08
N ALA A 24 -21.83 4.79 -21.77
CA ALA A 24 -20.67 4.19 -21.15
C ALA A 24 -19.83 5.30 -20.49
N CYS A 25 -19.93 5.43 -19.16
CA CYS A 25 -18.96 6.18 -18.37
C CYS A 25 -17.61 5.47 -18.45
N LEU A 26 -16.78 5.87 -19.43
CA LEU A 26 -15.36 5.56 -19.46
C LEU A 26 -14.71 6.19 -18.23
N ALA A 27 -14.51 5.39 -17.19
CA ALA A 27 -13.61 5.72 -16.10
C ALA A 27 -12.21 5.93 -16.69
N LEU A 28 -11.83 7.20 -16.85
CA LEU A 28 -10.45 7.59 -17.14
C LEU A 28 -9.60 7.15 -15.94
N THR A 29 -9.03 5.95 -16.02
CA THR A 29 -7.97 5.51 -15.13
C THR A 29 -6.75 6.35 -15.45
N THR A 30 -6.61 7.48 -14.76
CA THR A 30 -5.32 8.19 -14.73
C THR A 30 -4.32 7.21 -14.13
N ALA A 31 -3.42 6.67 -14.94
CA ALA A 31 -2.30 5.88 -14.47
C ALA A 31 -1.45 6.82 -13.58
N ALA A 32 -1.67 6.75 -12.28
CA ALA A 32 -0.82 7.43 -11.31
C ALA A 32 0.55 6.74 -11.38
N PHE A 33 1.51 7.36 -12.06
CA PHE A 33 2.87 6.85 -12.12
C PHE A 33 3.46 6.80 -10.71
N ALA A 34 4.01 5.65 -10.30
CA ALA A 34 4.84 5.55 -9.12
C ALA A 34 6.22 6.18 -9.42
N LYS A 35 6.87 6.73 -8.40
CA LYS A 35 8.22 7.31 -8.53
C LYS A 35 9.18 6.50 -7.66
N PRO A 36 10.38 6.14 -8.17
CA PRO A 36 11.39 5.50 -7.36
C PRO A 36 11.88 6.48 -6.29
N VAL A 37 11.84 6.06 -5.03
CA VAL A 37 12.37 6.80 -3.89
C VAL A 37 13.52 6.01 -3.28
N ARG A 38 14.63 6.71 -2.99
CA ARG A 38 15.80 6.12 -2.36
C ARG A 38 15.55 5.90 -0.87
N ILE A 39 15.70 4.65 -0.42
CA ILE A 39 15.50 4.22 0.97
C ILE A 39 16.84 4.21 1.73
N ALA A 40 17.86 3.59 1.14
CA ALA A 40 19.15 3.40 1.78
C ALA A 40 20.29 3.70 0.80
N PRO A 41 21.42 4.25 1.28
CA PRO A 41 22.61 4.40 0.47
C PRO A 41 23.20 3.02 0.13
N GLY A 42 23.83 2.90 -1.04
CA GLY A 42 24.44 1.67 -1.55
C GLY A 42 24.82 1.80 -3.03
N ASN A 43 25.46 0.77 -3.59
CA ASN A 43 25.71 0.65 -5.02
C ASN A 43 25.32 -0.77 -5.51
N PRO A 44 24.14 -0.97 -6.13
CA PRO A 44 23.10 0.04 -6.31
C PRO A 44 22.42 0.43 -4.98
N PRO A 45 21.82 1.64 -4.88
CA PRO A 45 21.04 2.02 -3.70
C PRO A 45 19.77 1.18 -3.59
N ILE A 46 19.24 1.05 -2.37
CA ILE A 46 17.92 0.43 -2.17
C ILE A 46 16.85 1.49 -2.47
N THR A 47 15.90 1.14 -3.31
CA THR A 47 14.78 1.99 -3.75
C THR A 47 13.44 1.28 -3.61
N ALA A 48 12.36 2.04 -3.52
CA ALA A 48 11.00 1.54 -3.66
C ALA A 48 10.17 2.50 -4.53
N ASP A 49 9.28 1.96 -5.35
CA ASP A 49 8.37 2.73 -6.19
C ASP A 49 7.15 3.13 -5.37
N ILE A 50 7.06 4.42 -5.02
CA ILE A 50 5.95 4.95 -4.22
C ILE A 50 4.89 5.58 -5.15
N PRO A 51 3.59 5.24 -5.02
CA PRO A 51 2.54 5.85 -5.81
C PRO A 51 2.56 7.38 -5.67
N SER A 52 2.43 8.11 -6.78
CA SER A 52 2.49 9.58 -6.77
C SER A 52 1.39 10.27 -5.96
N ALA A 53 0.28 9.57 -5.69
CA ALA A 53 -0.79 10.05 -4.82
C ALA A 53 -0.42 10.03 -3.33
N TRP A 54 0.65 9.31 -2.96
CA TRP A 54 1.12 9.23 -1.59
C TRP A 54 2.08 10.38 -1.29
N LYS A 55 2.05 10.87 -0.06
CA LYS A 55 2.97 11.89 0.44
C LYS A 55 4.22 11.20 0.96
N VAL A 56 5.39 11.71 0.61
CA VAL A 56 6.69 11.16 1.03
C VAL A 56 7.48 12.25 1.75
N SER A 57 8.10 11.90 2.87
CA SER A 57 9.01 12.77 3.62
C SER A 57 10.25 12.01 4.05
N GLU A 58 11.40 12.69 4.08
CA GLU A 58 12.63 12.15 4.68
C GLU A 58 12.51 12.10 6.21
N ILE A 59 13.16 11.10 6.80
CA ILE A 59 13.33 10.91 8.24
C ILE A 59 14.78 10.48 8.50
N ASP A 60 15.22 10.50 9.76
CA ASP A 60 16.62 10.28 10.15
C ASP A 60 17.26 9.01 9.55
N ARG A 61 16.51 7.92 9.41
CA ARG A 61 17.00 6.63 8.91
C ARG A 61 16.40 6.19 7.57
N GLY A 62 15.70 7.08 6.86
CA GLY A 62 15.13 6.75 5.55
C GLY A 62 13.95 7.66 5.18
N ILE A 63 12.79 7.07 4.89
CA ILE A 63 11.60 7.82 4.48
C ILE A 63 10.35 7.36 5.23
N GLN A 64 9.37 8.24 5.28
CA GLN A 64 7.97 7.91 5.52
C GLN A 64 7.18 8.14 4.23
N ALA A 65 6.30 7.21 3.89
CA ALA A 65 5.27 7.37 2.88
C ALA A 65 3.89 7.23 3.55
N ARG A 66 2.93 8.09 3.20
CA ARG A 66 1.56 8.01 3.71
C ARG A 66 0.52 8.31 2.66
N THR A 67 -0.67 7.74 2.80
CA THR A 67 -1.78 8.06 1.90
C THR A 67 -2.26 9.50 2.11
N GLY A 68 -2.91 10.06 1.09
CA GLY A 68 -3.38 11.45 1.13
C GLY A 68 -4.42 11.72 2.22
N ASP A 69 -5.15 10.67 2.62
CA ASP A 69 -6.21 10.62 3.63
C ASP A 69 -5.76 10.10 5.00
N ASP A 70 -4.46 9.85 5.19
CA ASP A 70 -3.88 9.45 6.48
C ASP A 70 -4.39 8.11 7.03
N GLU A 71 -4.90 7.25 6.16
CA GLU A 71 -5.36 5.90 6.50
C GLU A 71 -4.23 4.88 6.58
N VAL A 72 -3.10 5.13 5.90
CA VAL A 72 -1.93 4.25 5.86
C VAL A 72 -0.64 5.06 5.95
N TYR A 73 0.27 4.60 6.80
CA TYR A 73 1.63 5.09 6.95
C TYR A 73 2.61 3.94 6.84
N VAL A 74 3.70 4.17 6.11
CA VAL A 74 4.79 3.21 5.92
C VAL A 74 6.11 3.92 6.14
N TRP A 75 6.92 3.42 7.05
CA TRP A 75 8.28 3.87 7.29
C TRP A 75 9.24 2.85 6.72
N PHE A 76 10.28 3.32 6.04
CA PHE A 76 11.36 2.49 5.54
C PHE A 76 12.65 2.99 6.16
N GLU A 77 13.22 2.21 7.08
CA GLU A 77 14.37 2.62 7.87
C GLU A 77 15.54 1.68 7.72
N SER A 78 16.67 2.22 7.25
CA SER A 78 17.91 1.49 7.14
C SER A 78 18.78 1.70 8.37
N TYR A 79 19.19 0.61 9.01
CA TYR A 79 19.90 0.65 10.29
C TYR A 79 21.04 -0.36 10.35
N MET A 80 22.05 -0.09 11.18
CA MET A 80 23.03 -1.10 11.56
C MET A 80 22.48 -1.98 12.69
N PRO A 81 22.86 -3.26 12.82
CA PRO A 81 22.36 -4.15 13.87
C PRO A 81 22.42 -3.55 15.28
N ALA A 82 23.52 -2.86 15.60
CA ALA A 82 23.73 -2.21 16.90
C ALA A 82 22.72 -1.09 17.21
N GLN A 83 21.97 -0.59 16.21
CA GLN A 83 20.97 0.46 16.36
C GLN A 83 19.55 -0.09 16.60
N PHE A 84 19.35 -1.42 16.55
CA PHE A 84 18.02 -2.03 16.57
C PHE A 84 17.23 -1.71 17.83
N GLU A 85 17.85 -1.82 19.01
CA GLU A 85 17.19 -1.53 20.28
C GLU A 85 16.76 -0.07 20.39
N THR A 86 17.60 0.86 19.93
CA THR A 86 17.27 2.30 19.87
C THR A 86 16.10 2.55 18.92
N LEU A 87 16.14 1.96 17.72
CA LEU A 87 15.06 2.05 16.73
C LEU A 87 13.73 1.56 17.30
N LEU A 88 13.72 0.39 17.95
CA LEU A 88 12.52 -0.16 18.56
C LEU A 88 11.98 0.71 19.69
N ALA A 89 12.86 1.27 20.52
CA ALA A 89 12.48 2.19 21.60
C ALA A 89 11.82 3.47 21.05
N GLU A 90 12.36 4.04 19.96
CA GLU A 90 11.80 5.21 19.28
C GLU A 90 10.42 4.93 18.70
N HIS A 91 10.20 3.77 18.08
CA HIS A 91 8.88 3.36 17.61
C HIS A 91 7.87 3.24 18.75
N ASN A 92 8.26 2.56 19.83
CA ASN A 92 7.39 2.39 20.99
C ASN A 92 7.02 3.75 21.60
N ALA A 93 7.97 4.67 21.70
CA ALA A 93 7.73 6.03 22.17
C ALA A 93 6.79 6.80 21.23
N TYR A 94 7.01 6.70 19.91
CA TYR A 94 6.16 7.34 18.91
C TYR A 94 4.73 6.82 18.98
N PHE A 95 4.51 5.50 18.90
CA PHE A 95 3.18 4.90 18.94
C PHE A 95 2.45 5.23 20.24
N LYS A 96 3.12 5.17 21.38
CA LYS A 96 2.56 5.58 22.66
C LYS A 96 2.12 7.06 22.64
N LYS A 97 2.95 7.95 22.08
CA LYS A 97 2.62 9.38 21.96
C LYS A 97 1.41 9.62 21.03
N GLN A 98 1.26 8.81 19.97
CA GLN A 98 0.08 8.85 19.12
C GLN A 98 -1.16 8.26 19.80
N GLY A 99 -1.03 7.51 20.89
CA GLY A 99 -2.15 6.80 21.52
C GLY A 99 -2.46 5.45 20.88
N VAL A 100 -1.51 4.91 20.11
CA VAL A 100 -1.52 3.51 19.68
C VAL A 100 -1.10 2.63 20.85
N ALA A 101 -1.87 1.58 21.11
CA ALA A 101 -1.60 0.61 22.16
C ALA A 101 -1.46 -0.79 21.55
N ILE A 102 -0.28 -1.40 21.69
CA ILE A 102 -0.06 -2.83 21.41
C ILE A 102 -0.70 -3.64 22.53
N THR A 103 -1.55 -4.61 22.18
CA THR A 103 -2.40 -5.33 23.15
C THR A 103 -2.02 -6.79 23.36
N GLY A 104 -0.95 -7.26 22.72
CA GLY A 104 -0.49 -8.64 22.83
C GLY A 104 0.76 -8.91 22.01
N GLU A 105 1.15 -10.18 21.97
CA GLU A 105 2.32 -10.65 21.24
C GLU A 105 2.08 -10.64 19.73
N ALA A 106 3.16 -10.47 18.97
CA ALA A 106 3.09 -10.51 17.52
C ALA A 106 2.88 -11.92 16.98
N LYS A 107 2.04 -12.04 15.95
CA LYS A 107 2.10 -13.17 15.04
C LYS A 107 3.28 -12.96 14.09
N THR A 108 4.22 -13.90 14.08
CA THR A 108 5.46 -13.80 13.30
C THR A 108 5.48 -14.83 12.19
N GLN A 109 6.03 -14.46 11.04
CA GLN A 109 6.41 -15.39 9.97
C GLN A 109 7.82 -15.06 9.49
N SER A 110 8.56 -16.08 9.07
CA SER A 110 9.89 -15.93 8.50
C SER A 110 9.99 -16.67 7.18
N VAL A 111 10.69 -16.06 6.22
CA VAL A 111 11.03 -16.65 4.93
C VAL A 111 12.52 -16.41 4.71
N GLU A 112 13.25 -17.48 4.43
CA GLU A 112 14.66 -17.39 4.08
C GLU A 112 14.80 -17.27 2.56
N PHE A 113 15.54 -16.25 2.12
CA PHE A 113 15.97 -16.11 0.73
C PHE A 113 17.47 -16.42 0.62
N ALA A 114 17.96 -16.48 -0.61
CA ALA A 114 19.38 -16.78 -0.87
C ALA A 114 20.32 -15.75 -0.23
N THR A 115 19.94 -14.46 -0.24
CA THR A 115 20.81 -13.34 0.15
C THR A 115 20.36 -12.57 1.39
N TYR A 116 19.14 -12.82 1.87
CA TYR A 116 18.58 -12.18 3.06
C TYR A 116 17.52 -13.06 3.72
N ASP A 117 17.21 -12.77 4.98
CA ASP A 117 16.05 -13.31 5.68
C ASP A 117 14.98 -12.22 5.80
N LEU A 118 13.73 -12.61 5.54
CA LEU A 118 12.55 -11.76 5.72
C LEU A 118 11.78 -12.25 6.94
N LYS A 119 11.54 -11.36 7.90
CA LYS A 119 10.66 -11.62 9.05
C LYS A 119 9.51 -10.62 9.04
N SER A 120 8.28 -11.09 9.01
CA SER A 120 7.09 -10.28 9.26
C SER A 120 6.60 -10.46 10.70
N SER A 121 6.07 -9.40 11.29
CA SER A 121 5.50 -9.41 12.64
C SER A 121 4.27 -8.52 12.69
N ASP A 122 3.10 -9.13 12.83
CA ASP A 122 1.81 -8.45 12.98
C ASP A 122 1.44 -8.38 14.46
N TYR A 123 1.32 -7.16 14.99
CA TYR A 123 0.97 -6.93 16.38
C TYR A 123 -0.53 -6.61 16.52
N PRO A 124 -1.24 -7.26 17.45
CA PRO A 124 -2.57 -6.80 17.83
C PRO A 124 -2.44 -5.42 18.48
N ALA A 125 -3.22 -4.45 17.99
CA ALA A 125 -3.12 -3.06 18.42
C ALA A 125 -4.46 -2.32 18.37
N THR A 126 -4.57 -1.26 19.16
CA THR A 126 -5.70 -0.33 19.15
C THR A 126 -5.24 1.12 18.97
N TYR A 127 -6.10 1.95 18.38
CA TYR A 127 -5.95 3.40 18.22
C TYR A 127 -7.34 4.03 18.30
N GLU A 128 -7.49 5.16 19.00
CA GLU A 128 -8.79 5.84 19.20
C GLU A 128 -9.93 4.90 19.68
N LYS A 129 -9.60 3.91 20.51
CA LYS A 129 -10.51 2.86 21.04
C LYS A 129 -10.98 1.82 20.02
N GLY A 130 -10.53 1.89 18.77
CA GLY A 130 -10.78 0.89 17.73
C GLY A 130 -9.55 0.02 17.43
N PRO A 131 -9.71 -1.09 16.69
CA PRO A 131 -8.58 -1.86 16.18
C PRO A 131 -7.79 -1.07 15.14
N THR A 132 -6.48 -1.27 15.12
CA THR A 132 -5.57 -0.74 14.09
C THR A 132 -4.58 -1.82 13.68
N VAL A 133 -3.96 -1.66 12.51
CA VAL A 133 -2.97 -2.60 11.98
C VAL A 133 -1.58 -2.05 12.28
N ILE A 134 -0.78 -2.82 13.02
CA ILE A 134 0.65 -2.58 13.20
C ILE A 134 1.40 -3.80 12.68
N ARG A 135 2.23 -3.59 11.66
CA ARG A 135 3.04 -4.64 11.04
C ARG A 135 4.47 -4.15 10.87
N TYR A 136 5.42 -5.03 11.16
CA TYR A 136 6.82 -4.85 10.81
C TYR A 136 7.26 -5.89 9.78
N LEU A 137 8.08 -5.47 8.83
CA LEU A 137 8.85 -6.37 7.97
C LEU A 137 10.33 -6.05 8.17
N SER A 138 11.09 -7.02 8.64
CA SER A 138 12.54 -6.91 8.80
C SER A 138 13.23 -7.68 7.67
N ILE A 139 14.09 -6.98 6.93
CA ILE A 139 14.96 -7.56 5.90
C ILE A 139 16.38 -7.55 6.46
N VAL A 140 16.93 -8.73 6.66
CA VAL A 140 18.26 -8.96 7.26
C VAL A 140 19.17 -9.59 6.21
N PRO A 141 20.12 -8.84 5.62
CA PRO A 141 21.09 -9.42 4.70
C PRO A 141 21.93 -10.50 5.37
N LYS A 142 22.27 -11.57 4.63
CA LYS A 142 23.18 -12.63 5.11
C LYS A 142 24.65 -12.23 5.11
N GLU A 143 25.00 -11.24 4.28
CA GLU A 143 26.34 -10.64 4.27
C GLU A 143 26.52 -9.72 5.49
N GLU A 144 27.56 -9.98 6.28
CA GLU A 144 27.88 -9.19 7.47
C GLU A 144 28.22 -7.73 7.14
N GLY A 145 28.01 -6.83 8.10
CA GLY A 145 28.32 -5.41 7.95
C GLY A 145 27.35 -4.63 7.03
N ARG A 146 26.39 -5.32 6.39
CA ARG A 146 25.32 -4.68 5.63
C ARG A 146 24.28 -4.08 6.58
N ARG A 147 23.71 -2.95 6.14
CA ARG A 147 22.57 -2.35 6.83
C ARG A 147 21.34 -3.23 6.68
N HIS A 148 20.60 -3.39 7.77
CA HIS A 148 19.28 -4.00 7.76
C HIS A 148 18.24 -2.97 7.30
N LEU A 149 17.06 -3.46 6.93
CA LEU A 149 15.90 -2.61 6.64
C LEU A 149 14.72 -3.05 7.52
N LEU A 150 14.14 -2.08 8.23
CA LEU A 150 12.86 -2.26 8.91
C LEU A 150 11.80 -1.46 8.15
N ILE A 151 10.77 -2.15 7.70
CA ILE A 151 9.55 -1.52 7.19
C ILE A 151 8.51 -1.56 8.31
N SER A 152 8.09 -0.39 8.76
CA SER A 152 7.01 -0.25 9.74
C SER A 152 5.74 0.16 9.02
N TYR A 153 4.62 -0.48 9.33
CA TYR A 153 3.33 -0.25 8.70
C TYR A 153 2.29 0.03 9.78
N TRP A 154 1.64 1.18 9.69
CA TRP A 154 0.51 1.54 10.53
C TRP A 154 -0.68 1.93 9.66
N ALA A 155 -1.82 1.26 9.85
CA ALA A 155 -3.03 1.58 9.09
C ALA A 155 -4.32 1.43 9.90
N SER A 156 -5.35 2.13 9.45
CA SER A 156 -6.71 1.76 9.81
C SER A 156 -7.07 0.41 9.15
N PRO A 157 -8.01 -0.37 9.71
CA PRO A 157 -8.47 -1.62 9.08
C PRO A 157 -9.12 -1.42 7.70
N ALA A 158 -9.71 -0.24 7.44
CA ALA A 158 -10.29 0.10 6.14
C ALA A 158 -9.19 0.51 5.15
N GLY A 159 -8.21 1.28 5.61
CA GLY A 159 -7.02 1.67 4.88
C GLY A 159 -6.21 0.47 4.42
N ASP A 160 -5.93 -0.48 5.32
CA ASP A 160 -5.21 -1.73 5.04
C ASP A 160 -5.83 -2.48 3.85
N LYS A 161 -7.15 -2.65 3.85
CA LYS A 161 -7.87 -3.29 2.74
C LYS A 161 -7.86 -2.45 1.46
N ARG A 162 -8.09 -1.14 1.59
CA ARG A 162 -8.22 -0.23 0.44
C ARG A 162 -6.91 -0.08 -0.32
N TYR A 163 -5.80 -0.05 0.39
CA TYR A 163 -4.48 0.22 -0.15
C TYR A 163 -3.58 -1.03 -0.27
N ASP A 164 -4.10 -2.23 0.03
CA ASP A 164 -3.37 -3.50 -0.07
C ASP A 164 -2.62 -3.65 -1.41
N ALA A 165 -3.30 -3.40 -2.53
CA ALA A 165 -2.70 -3.51 -3.86
C ALA A 165 -1.55 -2.50 -4.10
N ASP A 166 -1.64 -1.30 -3.52
CA ASP A 166 -0.57 -0.30 -3.62
C ASP A 166 0.62 -0.70 -2.73
N VAL A 167 0.35 -1.14 -1.50
CA VAL A 167 1.38 -1.61 -0.57
C VAL A 167 2.12 -2.81 -1.14
N ASN A 168 1.41 -3.77 -1.73
CA ASN A 168 2.03 -4.94 -2.36
C ASN A 168 2.97 -4.54 -3.50
N LYS A 169 2.59 -3.59 -4.36
CA LYS A 169 3.48 -3.08 -5.42
C LYS A 169 4.72 -2.37 -4.85
N ILE A 170 4.56 -1.61 -3.77
CA ILE A 170 5.70 -0.98 -3.08
C ILE A 170 6.67 -2.05 -2.58
N LEU A 171 6.15 -3.09 -1.90
CA LEU A 171 6.96 -4.19 -1.39
C LEU A 171 7.63 -5.02 -2.50
N GLU A 172 6.94 -5.25 -3.62
CA GLU A 172 7.50 -5.93 -4.80
C GLU A 172 8.67 -5.15 -5.41
N SER A 173 8.52 -3.83 -5.59
CA SER A 173 9.60 -2.97 -6.12
C SER A 173 10.81 -2.91 -5.18
N LEU A 174 10.54 -2.85 -3.87
CA LEU A 174 11.58 -2.89 -2.84
C LEU A 174 12.32 -4.22 -2.87
N ARG A 175 11.59 -5.34 -2.95
CA ARG A 175 12.17 -6.68 -3.04
C ARG A 175 13.09 -6.79 -4.26
N ALA A 176 12.65 -6.34 -5.42
CA ALA A 176 13.47 -6.33 -6.63
C ALA A 176 14.75 -5.50 -6.45
N SER A 177 14.66 -4.36 -5.77
CA SER A 177 15.83 -3.51 -5.46
C SER A 177 16.80 -4.19 -4.47
N VAL A 178 16.29 -4.87 -3.45
CA VAL A 178 17.12 -5.63 -2.49
C VAL A 178 17.82 -6.80 -3.16
N GLU A 179 17.14 -7.53 -4.03
CA GLU A 179 17.67 -8.70 -4.74
C GLU A 179 18.68 -8.35 -5.83
N ALA A 180 18.68 -7.11 -6.32
CA ALA A 180 19.66 -6.63 -7.30
C ALA A 180 21.03 -6.27 -6.69
N ARG A 181 21.24 -6.50 -5.39
CA ARG A 181 22.46 -6.11 -4.64
C ARG A 181 23.39 -7.26 -4.28
#